data_AF-A0A6P2F886-F1
#
_entry.id   AF-A0A6P2F886-F1
#
_cell.length_a   1.000
_cell.length_b   1.000
_cell.length_c   1.000
_cell.angle_alpha   90.00
_cell.angle_beta   90.00
_cell.angle_gamma   90.00
#
_symmetry.space_group_name_H-M   'P 1'
#
loop_
_entity.id
_entity.type
_entity.pdbx_description
1 polymer ?
#
loop_
_entity_poly.entity_id
_entity_poly.type
_entity_poly.pdbx_seq_one_letter_code
_entity_poly.pdbx_strand_id
1 'polypeptide(L)'
;MTSRFTISKEQMLSSLKHPAFPVPIYAHFEPHKDDKEVALAAVSKRGDLLQLFNSSLQDDKEVVMEAVTENPRSIRYAGEECCKDKDIARQVLYNDKKADVLRYFSDEIRNDYALIASALPNIQSAGYEIRSDKSLMSEAVKARPQQFGWSMPKLFDDKEYCMMAINIDTANVRNLPENHPLLRDRALALETVSKNHETLGTFKFFHDDPEIIHAAYMREEWEYSDKNPNRTINTNEDSVIELFASERIQNACRGNDPHKALNSLVLLDKLSNNLAPKKSQKLTMKI
;
A
#
# COMPACT_ATOMS: atom_id res chain seq x y z
N MET A 1 11.58 35.79 35.84
CA MET A 1 10.60 36.49 34.97
C MET A 1 11.25 36.73 33.62
N THR A 2 11.21 35.76 32.72
CA THR A 2 11.68 35.95 31.35
C THR A 2 10.59 36.68 30.58
N SER A 3 10.77 37.98 30.37
CA SER A 3 9.99 38.75 29.41
C SER A 3 10.15 38.08 28.04
N ARG A 4 9.16 37.28 27.63
CA ARG A 4 9.07 36.78 26.26
C ARG A 4 8.87 38.03 25.41
N PHE A 5 9.83 38.35 24.55
CA PHE A 5 9.68 39.37 23.54
C PHE A 5 8.44 39.02 22.68
N THR A 6 7.29 39.59 22.99
CA THR A 6 6.09 39.52 22.17
C THR A 6 6.16 40.66 21.17
N ILE A 7 6.08 40.35 19.87
CA ILE A 7 6.05 41.37 18.82
C ILE A 7 4.62 41.90 18.65
N SER A 8 4.48 43.17 18.28
CA SER A 8 3.18 43.78 17.99
C SER A 8 2.53 43.14 16.77
N LYS A 9 1.23 43.38 16.57
CA LYS A 9 0.50 42.93 15.37
C LYS A 9 1.14 43.48 14.10
N GLU A 10 1.54 44.75 14.10
CA GLU A 10 2.16 45.41 12.94
C GLU A 10 3.52 44.78 12.62
N GLN A 11 4.32 44.47 13.65
CA GLN A 11 5.59 43.78 13.49
C GLN A 11 5.40 42.36 12.96
N MET A 12 4.41 41.64 13.49
CA MET A 12 4.02 40.31 13.03
C MET A 12 3.61 40.33 11.54
N LEU A 13 2.68 41.20 11.18
CA LEU A 13 2.19 41.34 9.80
C LEU A 13 3.28 41.80 8.84
N SER A 14 4.15 42.73 9.26
CA SER A 14 5.29 43.16 8.45
C SER A 14 6.22 41.98 8.13
N SER A 15 6.53 41.15 9.14
CA SER A 15 7.32 39.93 8.95
C SER A 15 6.62 38.91 8.04
N LEU A 16 5.31 38.72 8.20
CA LEU A 16 4.52 37.78 7.40
C LEU A 16 4.20 38.27 5.99
N LYS A 17 4.29 39.57 5.70
CA LYS A 17 4.07 40.10 4.34
C LYS A 17 5.36 40.16 3.52
N HIS A 18 6.52 40.17 4.16
CA HIS A 18 7.79 40.29 3.46
C HIS A 18 8.23 38.95 2.83
N PRO A 19 8.57 38.90 1.53
CA PRO A 19 8.89 37.64 0.84
C PRO A 19 10.18 36.98 1.36
N ALA A 20 11.17 37.77 1.77
CA ALA A 20 12.48 37.26 2.21
C ALA A 20 12.58 36.97 3.72
N PHE A 21 11.57 37.28 4.53
CA PHE A 21 11.61 36.98 5.96
C PHE A 21 11.03 35.58 6.25
N PRO A 22 11.71 34.79 7.09
CA PRO A 22 11.17 33.53 7.56
C PRO A 22 9.93 33.78 8.42
N VAL A 23 9.08 32.78 8.52
CA VAL A 23 7.93 32.80 9.44
C VAL A 23 8.44 33.07 10.86
N PRO A 24 7.81 34.00 11.62
CA PRO A 24 8.14 34.24 13.02
C PRO A 24 8.15 32.98 13.87
N ILE A 25 8.92 32.99 14.96
CA ILE A 25 8.98 31.87 15.90
C ILE A 25 7.61 31.66 16.55
N TYR A 26 7.23 30.41 16.80
CA TYR A 26 5.94 30.01 17.40
C TYR A 26 5.51 30.84 18.61
N ALA A 27 6.44 31.20 19.51
CA ALA A 27 6.14 31.98 20.70
C ALA A 27 5.55 33.37 20.41
N HIS A 28 5.76 33.91 19.20
CA HIS A 28 5.20 35.19 18.80
C HIS A 28 3.74 35.10 18.35
N PHE A 29 3.21 33.91 18.05
CA PHE A 29 1.81 33.72 17.63
C PHE A 29 0.83 33.68 18.80
N GLU A 30 1.27 33.30 20.01
CA GLU A 30 0.38 33.16 21.17
C GLU A 30 -0.49 34.40 21.46
N PRO A 31 0.04 35.64 21.39
CA PRO A 31 -0.77 36.85 21.60
C PRO A 31 -1.74 37.18 20.46
N HIS A 32 -1.64 36.50 19.31
CA HIS A 32 -2.38 36.78 18.07
C HIS A 32 -3.16 35.57 17.56
N LYS A 33 -3.38 34.55 18.40
CA LYS A 33 -4.02 33.28 18.02
C LYS A 33 -5.49 33.40 17.62
N ASP A 34 -6.10 34.54 17.89
CA ASP A 34 -7.47 34.93 17.58
C ASP A 34 -7.54 36.06 16.53
N ASP A 35 -6.40 36.55 16.04
CA ASP A 35 -6.36 37.60 15.02
C ASP A 35 -6.42 37.00 13.61
N LYS A 36 -7.56 37.19 12.95
CA LYS A 36 -7.82 36.68 11.60
C LYS A 36 -6.85 37.22 10.54
N GLU A 37 -6.41 38.48 10.65
CA GLU A 37 -5.48 39.07 9.67
C GLU A 37 -4.09 38.44 9.79
N VAL A 38 -3.64 38.21 11.04
CA VAL A 38 -2.41 37.46 11.30
C VAL A 38 -2.55 36.02 10.81
N ALA A 39 -3.71 35.39 11.01
CA ALA A 39 -3.97 34.04 10.51
C ALA A 39 -3.86 33.94 8.99
N LEU A 40 -4.57 34.79 8.25
CA LEU A 40 -4.51 34.81 6.77
C LEU A 40 -3.09 35.08 6.26
N ALA A 41 -2.37 36.04 6.85
CA ALA A 41 -0.98 36.33 6.47
C ALA A 41 -0.02 35.17 6.80
N ALA A 42 -0.29 34.40 7.85
CA ALA A 42 0.51 33.25 8.23
C ALA A 42 0.26 32.05 7.31
N VAL A 43 -1.00 31.65 7.16
CA VAL A 43 -1.36 30.43 6.42
C VAL A 43 -1.13 30.56 4.91
N SER A 44 -1.20 31.77 4.36
CA SER A 44 -0.82 32.05 2.96
C SER A 44 0.68 31.83 2.68
N LYS A 45 1.54 31.95 3.71
CA LYS A 45 2.97 31.61 3.61
C LYS A 45 3.25 30.14 3.91
N ARG A 46 2.50 29.56 4.86
CA ARG A 46 2.67 28.18 5.31
C ARG A 46 1.39 27.70 5.97
N GLY A 47 0.59 26.91 5.26
CA GLY A 47 -0.74 26.46 5.66
C GLY A 47 -0.74 25.60 6.93
N ASP A 48 0.38 24.95 7.26
CA ASP A 48 0.51 24.18 8.50
C ASP A 48 0.49 25.05 9.78
N LEU A 49 0.59 26.38 9.65
CA LEU A 49 0.46 27.33 10.76
C LEU A 49 -0.97 27.44 11.28
N LEU A 50 -1.96 26.90 10.57
CA LEU A 50 -3.36 26.82 11.02
C LEU A 50 -3.47 26.22 12.44
N GLN A 51 -2.57 25.28 12.79
CA GLN A 51 -2.52 24.63 14.10
C GLN A 51 -2.27 25.58 15.29
N LEU A 52 -1.77 26.80 15.04
CA LEU A 52 -1.43 27.78 16.09
C LEU A 52 -2.61 28.68 16.47
N PHE A 53 -3.65 28.73 15.64
CA PHE A 53 -4.79 29.59 15.87
C PHE A 53 -5.87 28.88 16.68
N ASN A 54 -6.76 29.64 17.29
CA ASN A 54 -7.85 29.10 18.10
C ASN A 54 -8.86 28.31 17.23
N SER A 55 -9.75 27.56 17.90
CA SER A 55 -10.77 26.77 17.20
C SER A 55 -11.68 27.63 16.31
N SER A 56 -11.99 28.86 16.71
CA SER A 56 -12.83 29.76 15.91
C SER A 56 -12.20 30.09 14.56
N LEU A 57 -10.87 30.25 14.47
CA LEU A 57 -10.17 30.49 13.21
C LEU A 57 -9.85 29.19 12.46
N GLN A 58 -9.72 28.06 13.17
CA GLN A 58 -9.65 26.73 12.56
C GLN A 58 -10.96 26.31 11.90
N ASP A 59 -12.10 26.87 12.32
CA ASP A 59 -13.41 26.72 11.68
C ASP A 59 -13.79 27.91 10.78
N ASP A 60 -12.93 28.92 10.63
CA ASP A 60 -13.17 30.02 9.70
C ASP A 60 -12.88 29.57 8.27
N LYS A 61 -13.93 29.45 7.45
CA LYS A 61 -13.84 28.97 6.06
C LYS A 61 -12.80 29.72 5.22
N GLU A 62 -12.62 31.02 5.40
CA GLU A 62 -11.67 31.82 4.62
C GLU A 62 -10.22 31.48 5.03
N VAL A 63 -9.96 31.41 6.34
CA VAL A 63 -8.65 31.04 6.88
C VAL A 63 -8.27 29.62 6.46
N VAL A 64 -9.21 28.67 6.58
CA VAL A 64 -8.96 27.27 6.17
C VAL A 64 -8.78 27.16 4.67
N MET A 65 -9.60 27.85 3.86
CA MET A 65 -9.46 27.85 2.40
C MET A 65 -8.08 28.34 1.96
N GLU A 66 -7.59 29.44 2.56
CA GLU A 66 -6.23 29.94 2.30
C GLU A 66 -5.16 28.90 2.70
N ALA A 67 -5.31 28.29 3.88
CA ALA A 67 -4.39 27.28 4.39
C ALA A 67 -4.32 26.02 3.50
N VAL A 68 -5.45 25.52 3.00
CA VAL A 68 -5.48 24.33 2.13
C VAL A 68 -5.08 24.64 0.69
N THR A 69 -5.24 25.90 0.28
CA THR A 69 -4.76 26.37 -1.03
C THR A 69 -3.23 26.36 -1.05
N GLU A 70 -2.57 26.80 0.02
CA GLU A 70 -1.12 26.74 0.17
C GLU A 70 -0.62 25.30 0.34
N ASN A 71 -1.18 24.57 1.30
CA ASN A 71 -0.81 23.18 1.58
C ASN A 71 -2.05 22.35 1.93
N PRO A 72 -2.53 21.47 1.04
CA PRO A 72 -3.75 20.69 1.28
C PRO A 72 -3.71 19.80 2.52
N ARG A 73 -2.52 19.45 3.05
CA ARG A 73 -2.39 18.69 4.29
C ARG A 73 -2.74 19.51 5.54
N SER A 74 -2.87 20.83 5.44
CA SER A 74 -3.28 21.70 6.54
C SER A 74 -4.70 21.42 7.04
N ILE A 75 -5.54 20.78 6.21
CA ILE A 75 -6.89 20.33 6.58
C ILE A 75 -6.92 19.51 7.89
N ARG A 76 -5.81 18.84 8.23
CA ARG A 76 -5.67 18.11 9.50
C ARG A 76 -5.80 18.97 10.76
N TYR A 77 -5.70 20.30 10.62
CA TYR A 77 -5.81 21.29 11.68
C TYR A 77 -7.09 22.12 11.57
N ALA A 78 -7.90 21.90 10.53
CA ALA A 78 -9.19 22.55 10.40
C ALA A 78 -10.17 21.97 11.43
N GLY A 79 -11.11 22.81 11.87
CA GLY A 79 -12.19 22.38 12.73
C GLY A 79 -13.24 21.56 11.98
N GLU A 80 -14.20 21.03 12.73
CA GLU A 80 -15.15 20.04 12.25
C GLU A 80 -16.06 20.58 11.14
N GLU A 81 -16.44 21.86 11.22
CA GLU A 81 -17.37 22.47 10.27
C GLU A 81 -16.70 22.66 8.90
N CYS A 82 -15.43 23.06 8.88
CA CYS A 82 -14.65 23.12 7.65
C CYS A 82 -14.40 21.74 7.03
N CYS A 83 -14.26 20.69 7.84
CA CYS A 83 -14.15 19.31 7.38
C CYS A 83 -15.45 18.70 6.82
N LYS A 84 -16.57 19.44 6.89
CA LYS A 84 -17.85 19.12 6.23
C LYS A 84 -18.08 19.95 4.96
N ASP A 85 -17.23 20.94 4.68
CA ASP A 85 -17.43 21.85 3.56
C ASP A 85 -16.96 21.22 2.23
N LYS A 86 -17.88 21.13 1.26
CA LYS A 86 -17.61 20.53 -0.05
C LYS A 86 -16.64 21.36 -0.90
N ASP A 87 -16.59 22.68 -0.74
CA ASP A 87 -15.68 23.53 -1.53
C ASP A 87 -14.25 23.37 -1.03
N ILE A 88 -14.06 23.32 0.30
CA ILE A 88 -12.76 23.00 0.90
C ILE A 88 -12.31 21.61 0.43
N ALA A 89 -13.21 20.62 0.45
CA ALA A 89 -12.89 19.27 -0.02
C ALA A 89 -12.47 19.24 -1.50
N ARG A 90 -13.18 19.96 -2.38
CA ARG A 90 -12.79 20.11 -3.79
C ARG A 90 -11.42 20.76 -3.94
N GLN A 91 -11.15 21.84 -3.20
CA GLN A 91 -9.86 22.54 -3.26
C GLN A 91 -8.72 21.63 -2.82
N VAL A 92 -8.91 20.89 -1.73
CA VAL A 92 -7.93 19.92 -1.22
C VAL A 92 -7.64 18.82 -2.23
N LEU A 93 -8.68 18.24 -2.84
CA LEU A 93 -8.54 17.16 -3.82
C LEU A 93 -7.94 17.62 -5.15
N TYR A 94 -8.21 18.87 -5.55
CA TYR A 94 -7.62 19.47 -6.73
C TYR A 94 -6.10 19.66 -6.56
N ASN A 95 -5.66 20.15 -5.39
CA ASN A 95 -4.27 20.49 -5.12
C ASN A 95 -3.41 19.31 -4.64
N ASP A 96 -3.95 18.36 -3.86
CA ASP A 96 -3.23 17.15 -3.44
C ASP A 96 -3.94 15.90 -3.97
N LYS A 97 -3.42 15.38 -5.09
CA LYS A 97 -3.86 14.11 -5.67
C LYS A 97 -3.48 12.89 -4.83
N LYS A 98 -2.89 13.04 -3.64
CA LYS A 98 -2.53 11.93 -2.75
C LYS A 98 -3.74 11.55 -1.88
N ALA A 99 -3.99 10.25 -1.78
CA ALA A 99 -5.21 9.66 -1.22
C ALA A 99 -5.51 10.01 0.24
N ASP A 100 -4.50 10.42 1.00
CA ASP A 100 -4.56 10.37 2.47
C ASP A 100 -5.05 11.67 3.13
N VAL A 101 -5.59 12.61 2.34
CA VAL A 101 -6.26 13.83 2.83
C VAL A 101 -7.74 13.60 3.10
N LEU A 102 -8.37 12.65 2.41
CA LEU A 102 -9.80 12.33 2.58
C LEU A 102 -10.17 11.92 4.01
N ARG A 103 -9.24 11.34 4.77
CA ARG A 103 -9.49 10.87 6.15
C ARG A 103 -9.82 11.99 7.15
N TYR A 104 -9.52 13.25 6.81
CA TYR A 104 -9.80 14.39 7.67
C TYR A 104 -11.23 14.93 7.48
N PHE A 105 -11.88 14.59 6.37
CA PHE A 105 -13.23 15.03 6.10
C PHE A 105 -14.26 14.12 6.77
N SER A 106 -15.46 14.67 6.96
CA SER A 106 -16.62 13.92 7.47
C SER A 106 -16.97 12.72 6.59
N ASP A 107 -17.68 11.75 7.17
CA ASP A 107 -18.17 10.59 6.42
C ASP A 107 -19.11 10.96 5.27
N GLU A 108 -19.84 12.09 5.36
CA GLU A 108 -20.65 12.61 4.26
C GLU A 108 -19.79 12.96 3.05
N ILE A 109 -18.71 13.72 3.25
CA ILE A 109 -17.75 14.08 2.19
C ILE A 109 -17.04 12.85 1.65
N ARG A 110 -16.64 11.93 2.52
CA ARG A 110 -15.93 10.70 2.14
C ARG A 110 -16.81 9.73 1.35
N ASN A 111 -18.13 9.87 1.42
CA ASN A 111 -19.10 9.09 0.63
C ASN A 111 -19.75 9.90 -0.51
N ASP A 112 -19.31 11.14 -0.78
CA ASP A 112 -19.81 11.89 -1.93
C ASP A 112 -19.23 11.31 -3.23
N TYR A 113 -20.04 10.52 -3.95
CA TYR A 113 -19.61 9.81 -5.14
C TYR A 113 -18.97 10.72 -6.20
N ALA A 114 -19.60 11.86 -6.51
CA ALA A 114 -19.12 12.76 -7.56
C ALA A 114 -17.78 13.39 -7.17
N LEU A 115 -17.63 13.77 -5.90
CA LEU A 115 -16.39 14.30 -5.37
C LEU A 115 -15.28 13.25 -5.39
N ILE A 116 -15.55 12.04 -4.89
CA ILE A 116 -14.53 10.99 -4.78
C ILE A 116 -14.14 10.44 -6.16
N ALA A 117 -15.06 10.39 -7.13
CA ALA A 117 -14.74 10.04 -8.51
C ALA A 117 -13.70 11.00 -9.12
N SER A 118 -13.73 12.29 -8.78
CA SER A 118 -12.73 13.27 -9.22
C SER A 118 -11.34 13.07 -8.59
N ALA A 119 -11.26 12.28 -7.50
CA ALA A 119 -10.03 11.97 -6.76
C ALA A 119 -9.41 10.62 -7.14
N LEU A 120 -9.95 9.93 -8.14
CA LEU A 120 -9.41 8.64 -8.60
C LEU A 120 -7.94 8.76 -9.04
N PRO A 121 -7.14 7.69 -8.85
CA PRO A 121 -7.50 6.40 -8.25
C PRO A 121 -7.37 6.36 -6.72
N ASN A 122 -7.08 7.49 -6.09
CA ASN A 122 -6.54 7.55 -4.73
C ASN A 122 -7.65 7.62 -3.68
N ILE A 123 -8.39 6.53 -3.53
CA ILE A 123 -9.63 6.46 -2.73
C ILE A 123 -9.53 5.56 -1.49
N GLN A 124 -8.31 5.22 -1.05
CA GLN A 124 -8.08 4.35 0.10
C GLN A 124 -8.74 4.83 1.41
N SER A 125 -8.85 6.17 1.55
CA SER A 125 -9.45 6.83 2.70
C SER A 125 -10.90 7.24 2.46
N ALA A 126 -11.51 6.88 1.32
CA ALA A 126 -12.92 7.11 1.06
C ALA A 126 -13.81 6.34 2.06
N GLY A 127 -15.08 6.72 2.11
CA GLY A 127 -16.05 6.15 3.03
C GLY A 127 -16.37 4.70 2.69
N TYR A 128 -17.12 4.05 3.59
CA TYR A 128 -17.46 2.63 3.46
C TYR A 128 -18.27 2.35 2.19
N GLU A 129 -19.20 3.23 1.83
CA GLU A 129 -20.09 3.03 0.68
C GLU A 129 -19.28 3.06 -0.62
N ILE A 130 -18.38 4.03 -0.74
CA ILE A 130 -17.50 4.17 -1.91
C ILE A 130 -16.56 2.97 -2.05
N ARG A 131 -15.93 2.52 -0.96
CA ARG A 131 -15.02 1.36 -1.01
C ARG A 131 -15.77 0.02 -1.10
N SER A 132 -17.10 0.05 -1.04
CA SER A 132 -17.98 -1.09 -1.33
C SER A 132 -18.58 -1.04 -2.74
N ASP A 133 -18.38 0.06 -3.47
CA ASP A 133 -18.90 0.21 -4.83
C ASP A 133 -17.99 -0.49 -5.83
N LYS A 134 -18.51 -1.54 -6.48
CA LYS A 134 -17.76 -2.33 -7.46
C LYS A 134 -17.29 -1.47 -8.64
N SER A 135 -18.11 -0.54 -9.13
CA SER A 135 -17.79 0.24 -10.32
C SER A 135 -16.60 1.15 -10.07
N LEU A 136 -16.69 1.98 -9.02
CA LEU A 136 -15.66 2.94 -8.67
C LEU A 136 -14.38 2.26 -8.18
N MET A 137 -14.50 1.18 -7.38
CA MET A 137 -13.34 0.39 -7.00
C MET A 137 -12.68 -0.29 -8.19
N SER A 138 -13.45 -0.77 -9.18
CA SER A 138 -12.88 -1.33 -10.41
C SER A 138 -12.07 -0.27 -11.17
N GLU A 139 -12.58 0.95 -11.29
CA GLU A 139 -11.85 2.06 -11.91
C GLU A 139 -10.58 2.41 -11.14
N ALA A 140 -10.66 2.49 -9.81
CA ALA A 140 -9.51 2.75 -8.94
C ALA A 140 -8.43 1.67 -9.07
N VAL A 141 -8.81 0.39 -9.06
CA VAL A 141 -7.91 -0.76 -9.19
C VAL A 141 -7.25 -0.80 -10.58
N LYS A 142 -8.01 -0.55 -11.65
CA LYS A 142 -7.48 -0.48 -13.02
C LYS A 142 -6.41 0.60 -13.17
N ALA A 143 -6.59 1.74 -12.53
CA ALA A 143 -5.62 2.84 -12.57
C ALA A 143 -4.48 2.67 -11.55
N ARG A 144 -4.71 2.03 -10.40
CA ARG A 144 -3.70 1.74 -9.38
C ARG A 144 -4.02 0.40 -8.68
N PRO A 145 -3.34 -0.70 -9.06
CA PRO A 145 -3.70 -2.05 -8.59
C PRO A 145 -3.74 -2.21 -7.07
N GLN A 146 -2.88 -1.48 -6.34
CA GLN A 146 -2.82 -1.52 -4.87
C GLN A 146 -4.10 -1.00 -4.20
N GLN A 147 -5.02 -0.35 -4.94
CA GLN A 147 -6.34 0.02 -4.42
C GLN A 147 -7.18 -1.20 -4.03
N PHE A 148 -6.89 -2.38 -4.60
CA PHE A 148 -7.64 -3.60 -4.30
C PHE A 148 -7.61 -3.96 -2.81
N GLY A 149 -6.48 -3.75 -2.14
CA GLY A 149 -6.35 -3.98 -0.69
C GLY A 149 -7.20 -3.06 0.19
N TRP A 150 -7.75 -1.98 -0.37
CA TRP A 150 -8.63 -1.05 0.34
C TRP A 150 -10.12 -1.31 0.10
N SER A 151 -10.45 -2.29 -0.74
CA SER A 151 -11.82 -2.73 -0.99
C SER A 151 -12.50 -3.20 0.31
N MET A 152 -13.80 -2.95 0.43
CA MET A 152 -14.57 -3.47 1.56
C MET A 152 -14.80 -4.97 1.45
N PRO A 153 -14.91 -5.69 2.60
CA PRO A 153 -15.04 -7.15 2.61
C PRO A 153 -16.09 -7.73 1.67
N LYS A 154 -17.23 -7.04 1.52
CA LYS A 154 -18.33 -7.41 0.62
C LYS A 154 -17.89 -7.57 -0.84
N LEU A 155 -16.88 -6.81 -1.30
CA LEU A 155 -16.39 -6.92 -2.67
C LEU A 155 -15.55 -8.19 -2.90
N PHE A 156 -14.99 -8.80 -1.84
CA PHE A 156 -14.26 -10.04 -2.00
C PHE A 156 -15.19 -11.23 -2.29
N ASP A 157 -16.47 -11.16 -1.95
CA ASP A 157 -17.45 -12.19 -2.33
C ASP A 157 -17.73 -12.20 -3.84
N ASP A 158 -17.42 -11.10 -4.55
CA ASP A 158 -17.55 -11.01 -6.01
C ASP A 158 -16.31 -11.59 -6.70
N LYS A 159 -16.44 -12.85 -7.13
CA LYS A 159 -15.38 -13.57 -7.85
C LYS A 159 -14.89 -12.82 -9.09
N GLU A 160 -15.77 -12.17 -9.85
CA GLU A 160 -15.39 -11.45 -11.07
C GLU A 160 -14.51 -10.24 -10.73
N TYR A 161 -14.89 -9.48 -9.71
CA TYR A 161 -14.10 -8.36 -9.21
C TYR A 161 -12.71 -8.80 -8.74
N CYS A 162 -12.64 -9.85 -7.91
CA CYS A 162 -11.36 -10.39 -7.43
C CYS A 162 -10.47 -10.87 -8.58
N MET A 163 -11.02 -11.66 -9.51
CA MET A 163 -10.26 -12.16 -10.65
C MET A 163 -9.79 -11.03 -11.55
N MET A 164 -10.61 -10.01 -11.78
CA MET A 164 -10.20 -8.82 -12.52
C MET A 164 -9.02 -8.11 -11.85
N ALA A 165 -9.07 -7.89 -10.53
CA ALA A 165 -7.98 -7.26 -9.79
C ALA A 165 -6.68 -8.09 -9.79
N ILE A 166 -6.78 -9.42 -9.66
CA ILE A 166 -5.63 -10.34 -9.68
C ILE A 166 -5.02 -10.45 -11.08
N ASN A 167 -5.85 -10.40 -12.13
CA ASN A 167 -5.37 -10.41 -13.51
C ASN A 167 -4.65 -9.11 -13.89
N ILE A 168 -5.05 -7.98 -13.29
CA ILE A 168 -4.35 -6.70 -13.44
C ILE A 168 -2.98 -6.76 -12.74
N ASP A 169 -2.94 -7.27 -11.50
CA ASP A 169 -1.70 -7.45 -10.74
C ASP A 169 -1.80 -8.70 -9.86
N THR A 170 -1.00 -9.72 -10.18
CA THR A 170 -0.96 -10.98 -9.42
C THR A 170 -0.64 -10.80 -7.94
N ALA A 171 0.06 -9.73 -7.55
CA ALA A 171 0.34 -9.40 -6.15
C ALA A 171 -0.94 -9.15 -5.34
N ASN A 172 -2.06 -8.79 -5.99
CA ASN A 172 -3.34 -8.55 -5.34
C ASN A 172 -3.90 -9.79 -4.65
N VAL A 173 -3.46 -10.99 -5.01
CA VAL A 173 -3.87 -12.22 -4.31
C VAL A 173 -3.58 -12.16 -2.81
N ARG A 174 -2.53 -11.43 -2.39
CA ARG A 174 -2.15 -11.21 -0.98
C ARG A 174 -3.19 -10.44 -0.17
N ASN A 175 -4.05 -9.69 -0.85
CA ASN A 175 -5.08 -8.88 -0.21
C ASN A 175 -6.40 -9.64 -0.03
N LEU A 176 -6.52 -10.87 -0.54
CA LEU A 176 -7.69 -11.70 -0.29
C LEU A 176 -7.74 -12.12 1.19
N PRO A 177 -8.95 -12.23 1.79
CA PRO A 177 -9.10 -12.81 3.13
C PRO A 177 -8.47 -14.21 3.21
N GLU A 178 -7.86 -14.58 4.35
CA GLU A 178 -7.10 -15.85 4.49
C GLU A 178 -7.91 -17.11 4.15
N ASN A 179 -9.23 -17.07 4.36
CA ASN A 179 -10.15 -18.19 4.09
C ASN A 179 -10.86 -18.07 2.73
N HIS A 180 -10.45 -17.15 1.87
CA HIS A 180 -11.11 -16.88 0.61
C HIS A 180 -11.02 -18.10 -0.34
N PRO A 181 -12.13 -18.53 -1.00
CA PRO A 181 -12.14 -19.73 -1.84
C PRO A 181 -11.10 -19.72 -2.97
N LEU A 182 -10.77 -18.55 -3.54
CA LEU A 182 -9.74 -18.43 -4.58
C LEU A 182 -8.34 -18.84 -4.10
N LEU A 183 -8.05 -18.79 -2.80
CA LEU A 183 -6.77 -19.25 -2.25
C LEU A 183 -6.65 -20.80 -2.25
N ARG A 184 -7.75 -21.50 -2.56
CA ARG A 184 -7.79 -22.95 -2.78
C ARG A 184 -7.97 -23.31 -4.26
N ASP A 185 -7.99 -22.33 -5.15
CA ASP A 185 -8.07 -22.57 -6.58
C ASP A 185 -6.65 -22.89 -7.11
N ARG A 186 -6.44 -24.16 -7.46
CA ARG A 186 -5.15 -24.65 -7.95
C ARG A 186 -4.74 -23.98 -9.25
N ALA A 187 -5.68 -23.76 -10.17
CA ALA A 187 -5.39 -23.17 -11.47
C ALA A 187 -4.94 -21.73 -11.30
N LEU A 188 -5.64 -20.98 -10.44
CA LEU A 188 -5.24 -19.62 -10.08
C LEU A 188 -3.85 -19.61 -9.43
N ALA A 189 -3.59 -20.50 -8.46
CA ALA A 189 -2.31 -20.59 -7.78
C ALA A 189 -1.15 -20.81 -8.76
N LEU A 190 -1.29 -21.78 -9.67
CA LEU A 190 -0.30 -22.05 -10.71
C LEU A 190 -0.09 -20.83 -11.62
N GLU A 191 -1.17 -20.20 -12.06
CA GLU A 191 -1.11 -19.02 -12.93
C GLU A 191 -0.40 -17.85 -12.25
N THR A 192 -0.81 -17.46 -11.04
CA THR A 192 -0.25 -16.31 -10.34
C THR A 192 1.20 -16.54 -9.93
N VAL A 193 1.54 -17.75 -9.50
CA VAL A 193 2.90 -18.10 -9.09
C VAL A 193 3.84 -18.11 -10.29
N SER A 194 3.40 -18.65 -11.44
CA SER A 194 4.18 -18.62 -12.68
C SER A 194 4.50 -17.19 -13.17
N LYS A 195 3.63 -16.23 -12.85
CA LYS A 195 3.80 -14.82 -13.19
C LYS A 195 4.59 -14.05 -12.14
N ASN A 196 4.42 -14.40 -10.86
CA ASN A 196 5.04 -13.76 -9.70
C ASN A 196 5.28 -14.78 -8.59
N HIS A 197 6.52 -15.28 -8.49
CA HIS A 197 6.92 -16.32 -7.55
C HIS A 197 6.63 -15.97 -6.08
N GLU A 198 6.72 -14.70 -5.72
CA GLU A 198 6.48 -14.22 -4.37
C GLU A 198 5.01 -14.39 -3.92
N THR A 199 4.09 -14.75 -4.83
CA THR A 199 2.68 -15.06 -4.51
C THR A 199 2.51 -16.45 -3.89
N LEU A 200 3.51 -17.34 -4.01
CA LEU A 200 3.47 -18.69 -3.41
C LEU A 200 3.20 -18.64 -1.90
N GLY A 201 3.74 -17.63 -1.21
CA GLY A 201 3.52 -17.43 0.24
C GLY A 201 2.05 -17.25 0.61
N THR A 202 1.20 -16.77 -0.31
CA THR A 202 -0.24 -16.61 -0.09
C THR A 202 -0.99 -17.94 -0.19
N PHE A 203 -0.52 -18.84 -1.06
CA PHE A 203 -1.15 -20.13 -1.35
C PHE A 203 -0.69 -21.24 -0.39
N LYS A 204 -1.01 -21.09 0.90
CA LYS A 204 -0.58 -22.01 1.98
C LYS A 204 -0.92 -23.49 1.73
N PHE A 205 -1.98 -23.78 0.95
CA PHE A 205 -2.41 -25.16 0.63
C PHE A 205 -1.60 -25.82 -0.49
N PHE A 206 -0.78 -25.06 -1.22
CA PHE A 206 -0.07 -25.52 -2.42
C PHE A 206 1.46 -25.55 -2.23
N HIS A 207 1.96 -25.44 -1.00
CA HIS A 207 3.40 -25.51 -0.68
C HIS A 207 4.04 -26.90 -0.86
N ASP A 208 3.21 -27.91 -1.15
CA ASP A 208 3.61 -29.27 -1.47
C ASP A 208 3.14 -29.69 -2.89
N ASP A 209 2.58 -28.78 -3.68
CA ASP A 209 2.17 -29.06 -5.07
C ASP A 209 3.38 -28.98 -6.00
N PRO A 210 3.81 -30.09 -6.63
CA PRO A 210 5.06 -30.13 -7.40
C PRO A 210 5.09 -29.13 -8.56
N GLU A 211 3.98 -28.98 -9.29
CA GLU A 211 3.91 -28.10 -10.46
C GLU A 211 3.94 -26.62 -10.05
N ILE A 212 3.24 -26.27 -8.96
CA ILE A 212 3.18 -24.87 -8.48
C ILE A 212 4.54 -24.46 -7.90
N ILE A 213 5.20 -25.35 -7.16
CA ILE A 213 6.55 -25.11 -6.67
C ILE A 213 7.48 -24.92 -7.86
N HIS A 214 7.48 -25.84 -8.82
CA HIS A 214 8.30 -25.72 -10.02
C HIS A 214 8.06 -24.37 -10.74
N ALA A 215 6.80 -23.97 -10.91
CA ALA A 215 6.45 -22.69 -11.52
C ALA A 215 6.99 -21.46 -10.75
N ALA A 216 7.13 -21.55 -9.42
CA ALA A 216 7.71 -20.47 -8.61
C ALA A 216 9.22 -20.29 -8.86
N TYR A 217 9.93 -21.36 -9.24
CA TYR A 217 11.39 -21.38 -9.30
C TYR A 217 11.98 -21.41 -10.72
N MET A 218 11.14 -21.53 -11.77
CA MET A 218 11.60 -21.78 -13.15
C MET A 218 11.53 -20.57 -14.09
N ARG A 219 11.37 -19.34 -13.60
CA ARG A 219 11.56 -18.16 -14.45
C ARG A 219 13.04 -17.76 -14.55
N GLU A 220 13.42 -17.49 -15.80
CA GLU A 220 14.71 -17.12 -16.38
C GLU A 220 15.77 -16.65 -15.38
N GLU A 221 16.88 -17.40 -15.37
CA GLU A 221 18.14 -17.07 -14.71
C GLU A 221 17.96 -16.67 -13.24
N TRP A 222 17.79 -17.68 -12.40
CA TRP A 222 18.34 -17.60 -11.06
C TRP A 222 19.85 -17.39 -11.24
N GLU A 223 20.31 -16.14 -11.36
CA GLU A 223 21.69 -15.73 -11.11
C GLU A 223 21.96 -15.98 -9.63
N TYR A 224 22.02 -17.26 -9.27
CA TYR A 224 22.71 -17.67 -8.09
C TYR A 224 24.18 -17.35 -8.36
N SER A 225 24.60 -16.13 -8.03
CA SER A 225 26.02 -15.80 -7.92
C SER A 225 26.57 -16.54 -6.71
N ASP A 226 26.79 -17.84 -6.89
CA ASP A 226 27.67 -18.58 -6.00
C ASP A 226 29.00 -17.81 -6.03
N LYS A 227 29.49 -17.35 -4.89
CA LYS A 227 30.84 -16.75 -4.79
C LYS A 227 31.95 -17.78 -5.06
N ASN A 228 31.60 -18.92 -5.65
CA ASN A 228 32.45 -20.02 -6.00
C ASN A 228 32.55 -20.13 -7.53
N PRO A 229 33.58 -19.54 -8.16
CA PRO A 229 33.71 -19.42 -9.61
C PRO A 229 33.88 -20.75 -10.38
N ASN A 230 33.89 -21.90 -9.68
CA ASN A 230 34.07 -23.23 -10.27
C ASN A 230 32.79 -24.09 -10.33
N ARG A 231 31.62 -23.55 -9.95
CA ARG A 231 30.36 -24.32 -9.95
C ARG A 231 29.35 -23.72 -10.93
N THR A 232 29.46 -24.12 -12.19
CA THR A 232 28.44 -23.84 -13.21
C THR A 232 27.23 -24.71 -12.93
N ILE A 233 26.17 -24.16 -12.32
CA ILE A 233 24.90 -24.87 -12.19
C ILE A 233 24.17 -24.69 -13.51
N ASN A 234 24.15 -25.75 -14.30
CA ASN A 234 23.40 -25.81 -15.56
C ASN A 234 21.90 -25.78 -15.20
N THR A 235 21.15 -24.83 -15.77
CA THR A 235 19.74 -24.55 -15.46
C THR A 235 18.79 -25.55 -16.14
N ASN A 236 18.95 -26.83 -15.80
CA ASN A 236 18.08 -27.93 -16.20
C ASN A 236 17.00 -28.11 -15.10
N GLU A 237 15.81 -28.62 -15.43
CA GLU A 237 14.71 -28.85 -14.46
C GLU A 237 15.17 -29.64 -13.21
N ASP A 238 16.09 -30.60 -13.39
CA ASP A 238 16.66 -31.42 -12.31
C ASP A 238 17.51 -30.60 -11.29
N SER A 239 18.21 -29.55 -11.72
CA SER A 239 19.10 -28.79 -10.84
C SER A 239 18.37 -27.81 -9.92
N VAL A 240 17.21 -27.32 -10.34
CA VAL A 240 16.32 -26.45 -9.55
C VAL A 240 15.60 -27.25 -8.46
N ILE A 241 15.18 -28.48 -8.77
CA ILE A 241 14.62 -29.43 -7.80
C ILE A 241 15.67 -29.77 -6.73
N GLU A 242 16.93 -30.04 -7.13
CA GLU A 242 18.05 -30.30 -6.19
C GLU A 242 18.47 -29.08 -5.36
N LEU A 243 18.32 -27.85 -5.86
CA LEU A 243 18.59 -26.64 -5.08
C LEU A 243 17.49 -26.38 -4.05
N PHE A 244 16.22 -26.49 -4.44
CA PHE A 244 15.07 -26.34 -3.55
C PHE A 244 15.06 -27.41 -2.46
N ALA A 245 15.44 -28.64 -2.83
CA ALA A 245 15.73 -29.74 -1.91
C ALA A 245 16.68 -29.31 -0.82
N SER A 246 17.85 -28.87 -1.28
CA SER A 246 19.00 -28.63 -0.46
C SER A 246 18.74 -27.48 0.49
N GLU A 247 18.08 -26.42 0.04
CA GLU A 247 17.78 -25.27 0.89
C GLU A 247 16.66 -25.55 1.91
N ARG A 248 15.55 -26.22 1.53
CA ARG A 248 14.51 -26.63 2.50
C ARG A 248 15.01 -27.66 3.49
N ILE A 249 15.80 -28.65 3.04
CA ILE A 249 16.44 -29.64 3.92
C ILE A 249 17.45 -28.95 4.83
N GLN A 250 18.31 -28.07 4.32
CA GLN A 250 19.28 -27.33 5.12
C GLN A 250 18.61 -26.43 6.16
N ASN A 251 17.54 -25.72 5.80
CA ASN A 251 16.79 -24.88 6.73
C ASN A 251 15.99 -25.69 7.75
N ALA A 252 15.41 -26.84 7.36
CA ALA A 252 14.75 -27.77 8.28
C ALA A 252 15.75 -28.44 9.25
N CYS A 253 16.93 -28.82 8.76
CA CYS A 253 18.03 -29.34 9.58
C CYS A 253 18.61 -28.29 10.52
N ARG A 254 18.75 -27.02 10.07
CA ARG A 254 19.15 -25.88 10.93
C ARG A 254 18.12 -25.58 12.03
N GLY A 255 16.84 -25.78 11.75
CA GLY A 255 15.74 -25.66 12.71
C GLY A 255 15.52 -26.88 13.62
N ASN A 256 16.30 -27.96 13.42
CA ASN A 256 16.19 -29.24 14.14
C ASN A 256 14.77 -29.86 14.11
N ASP A 257 14.05 -29.69 13.01
CA ASP A 257 12.69 -30.22 12.80
C ASP A 257 12.72 -31.38 11.78
N PRO A 258 12.85 -32.64 12.24
CA PRO A 258 13.02 -33.80 11.38
C PRO A 258 11.79 -34.09 10.52
N HIS A 259 10.59 -33.66 10.94
CA HIS A 259 9.37 -33.83 10.15
C HIS A 259 9.37 -32.89 8.94
N LYS A 260 9.84 -31.65 9.09
CA LYS A 260 10.02 -30.73 7.96
C LYS A 260 11.10 -31.21 6.99
N ALA A 261 12.18 -31.80 7.50
CA ALA A 261 13.23 -32.38 6.66
C ALA A 261 12.70 -33.58 5.85
N LEU A 262 11.97 -34.48 6.50
CA LEU A 262 11.36 -35.65 5.85
C LEU A 262 10.28 -35.24 4.82
N ASN A 263 9.43 -34.27 5.14
CA ASN A 263 8.44 -33.76 4.18
C ASN A 263 9.11 -33.09 2.97
N SER A 264 10.23 -32.40 3.19
CA SER A 264 11.02 -31.83 2.10
C SER A 264 11.64 -32.93 1.23
N LEU A 265 12.16 -34.01 1.83
CA LEU A 265 12.67 -35.19 1.10
C LEU A 265 11.59 -35.91 0.27
N VAL A 266 10.40 -36.10 0.84
CA VAL A 266 9.25 -36.73 0.13
C VAL A 266 8.76 -35.84 -1.01
N LEU A 267 8.76 -34.53 -0.82
CA LEU A 267 8.38 -33.58 -1.85
C LEU A 267 9.36 -33.61 -3.02
N LEU A 268 10.65 -33.82 -2.76
CA LEU A 268 11.66 -33.97 -3.81
C LEU A 268 11.52 -35.23 -4.62
N ASP A 269 11.25 -36.35 -3.97
CA ASP A 269 10.96 -37.60 -4.67
C ASP A 269 9.70 -37.45 -5.54
N LYS A 270 8.69 -36.68 -5.09
CA LYS A 270 7.51 -36.37 -5.91
C LYS A 270 7.81 -35.40 -7.05
N LEU A 271 8.68 -34.41 -6.84
CA LEU A 271 9.09 -33.45 -7.87
C LEU A 271 9.88 -34.16 -8.98
N SER A 272 10.89 -34.96 -8.61
CA SER A 272 11.71 -35.72 -9.57
C SER A 272 10.89 -36.73 -10.38
N ASN A 273 9.92 -37.40 -9.75
CA ASN A 273 9.09 -38.40 -10.43
C ASN A 273 7.93 -37.82 -11.27
N ASN A 274 7.40 -36.63 -10.94
CA ASN A 274 6.30 -36.01 -11.69
C ASN A 274 6.77 -35.09 -12.83
N LEU A 275 7.96 -34.49 -12.72
CA LEU A 275 8.51 -33.59 -13.73
C LEU A 275 9.39 -34.31 -14.76
N ALA A 276 9.84 -35.54 -14.48
CA ALA A 276 10.52 -36.35 -15.48
C ALA A 276 9.63 -36.53 -16.72
N PRO A 277 10.09 -36.18 -17.94
CA PRO A 277 9.34 -36.49 -19.15
C PRO A 277 9.09 -38.00 -19.16
N LYS A 278 7.86 -38.44 -19.46
CA LYS A 278 7.48 -39.85 -19.64
C LYS A 278 8.31 -40.51 -20.76
N LYS A 279 9.59 -40.76 -20.51
CA LYS A 279 10.52 -41.59 -21.27
C LYS A 279 11.59 -42.10 -20.31
N SER A 280 11.27 -43.23 -19.70
CA SER A 280 12.17 -44.38 -19.48
C SER A 280 13.65 -44.08 -19.18
N GLN A 281 14.14 -44.51 -18.02
CA GLN A 281 14.93 -45.75 -17.90
C GLN A 281 15.38 -46.01 -16.46
N LYS A 282 15.38 -47.31 -16.13
CA LYS A 282 15.87 -47.93 -14.90
C LYS A 282 17.22 -47.34 -14.45
N LEU A 283 17.30 -46.91 -13.20
CA LEU A 283 18.57 -46.86 -12.47
C LEU A 283 18.51 -47.89 -11.34
N THR A 284 19.11 -49.05 -11.62
CA THR A 284 19.49 -50.05 -10.63
C THR A 284 20.52 -49.47 -9.67
N MET A 285 20.15 -49.39 -8.39
CA MET A 285 21.09 -49.19 -7.29
C MET A 285 22.07 -50.36 -7.21
N LYS A 286 23.38 -50.06 -7.15
CA LYS A 286 24.34 -50.93 -6.49
C LYS A 286 24.77 -50.25 -5.19
N ILE A 287 24.69 -51.06 -4.12
CA ILE A 287 24.89 -50.77 -2.70
C ILE A 287 26.30 -50.22 -2.45
#